data_AF-A0A4R1R0L5-F1
#
_entry.id   AF-A0A4R1R0L5-F1
#
_cell.length_a   1.000
_cell.length_b   1.000
_cell.length_c   1.000
_cell.angle_alpha   90.00
_cell.angle_beta   90.00
_cell.angle_gamma   90.00
#
_symmetry.space_group_name_H-M   'P 1'
#
loop_
_entity.id
_entity.type
_entity.pdbx_description
1 polymer ?
#
loop_
_entity_poly.entity_id
_entity_poly.type
_entity_poly.pdbx_seq_one_letter_code
_entity_poly.pdbx_strand_id
1 'polypeptide(L)'
;MIFGNPAYYHRFGFVNAAKFKITTGDGENFEAFMALELYEGALEGIAGKFHEDPVFQVDPVELAAFEAKFPYKEKHVTDTQLK
;
A
#
# COMPACT_ATOMS: atom_id res chain seq x y z
N MET A 1 -3.82 -5.68 5.97
CA MET A 1 -2.43 -5.29 5.65
C MET A 1 -2.42 -3.86 5.19
N ILE A 2 -1.33 -3.12 5.39
CA ILE A 2 -1.17 -1.75 4.89
C ILE A 2 0.25 -1.52 4.37
N PHE A 3 0.38 -0.53 3.49
CA PHE A 3 1.66 0.08 3.12
C PHE A 3 1.75 1.46 3.77
N GLY A 4 2.66 1.66 4.73
CA GLY A 4 2.72 2.89 5.50
C GLY A 4 4.05 3.13 6.20
N ASN A 5 4.23 4.34 6.73
CA ASN A 5 5.46 4.70 7.43
C ASN A 5 5.56 3.99 8.81
N PRO A 6 6.58 3.16 9.05
CA PRO A 6 6.77 2.47 10.34
C PRO A 6 6.81 3.43 11.53
N ALA A 7 7.51 4.56 11.40
CA ALA A 7 7.63 5.55 12.48
C ALA A 7 6.28 6.15 12.90
N TYR A 8 5.29 6.11 12.01
CA TYR A 8 3.93 6.56 12.30
C TYR A 8 3.05 5.41 12.80
N TYR A 9 2.99 4.30 12.08
CA TYR A 9 2.00 3.24 12.32
C TYR A 9 2.35 2.28 13.46
N HIS A 10 3.62 2.17 13.86
CA HIS A 10 4.01 1.40 15.05
C HIS A 10 3.29 1.89 16.31
N ARG A 11 2.93 3.19 16.36
CA ARG A 11 2.16 3.80 17.46
C ARG A 11 0.78 3.16 17.67
N PHE A 12 0.24 2.51 16.65
CA PHE A 12 -1.08 1.87 16.68
C PHE A 12 -1.00 0.33 16.75
N GLY A 13 0.20 -0.23 16.99
CA GLY A 13 0.40 -1.67 17.10
C GLY A 13 0.63 -2.39 15.78
N PHE A 14 0.68 -1.69 14.64
CA PHE A 14 1.13 -2.29 13.39
C PHE A 14 2.59 -2.74 13.52
N VAL A 15 2.87 -3.90 12.97
CA VAL A 15 4.21 -4.50 12.91
C VAL A 15 4.50 -4.95 11.49
N ASN A 16 5.77 -5.13 11.15
CA ASN A 16 6.16 -5.65 9.84
C ASN A 16 5.45 -6.99 9.53
N ALA A 17 4.88 -7.13 8.33
CA ALA A 17 4.08 -8.29 7.93
C ALA A 17 4.89 -9.60 7.91
N ALA A 18 6.23 -9.54 7.78
CA ALA A 18 7.10 -10.70 7.89
C ALA A 18 6.96 -11.44 9.22
N LYS A 19 6.52 -10.77 10.30
CA LYS A 19 6.21 -11.42 11.58
C LYS A 19 5.19 -12.57 11.42
N PHE A 20 4.27 -12.43 10.47
CA PHE A 20 3.21 -13.40 10.17
C PHE A 20 3.55 -14.27 8.95
N LYS A 21 4.77 -14.19 8.40
CA LYS A 21 5.16 -14.88 7.15
C LYS A 21 4.25 -14.51 5.97
N ILE A 22 3.79 -13.26 5.95
CA ILE A 22 2.99 -12.70 4.86
C ILE A 22 3.88 -11.76 4.05
N THR A 23 3.91 -11.95 2.74
CA THR A 23 4.66 -11.15 1.77
C THR A 23 3.72 -10.40 0.83
N THR A 24 4.25 -9.49 0.01
CA THR A 24 3.51 -8.85 -1.09
C THR A 24 3.12 -9.88 -2.15
N GLY A 25 2.27 -9.49 -3.11
CA GLY A 25 1.90 -10.36 -4.24
C GLY A 25 3.11 -10.92 -5.01
N ASP A 26 4.18 -10.14 -5.08
CA ASP A 26 5.43 -10.55 -5.73
C ASP A 26 6.31 -11.46 -4.86
N GLY A 27 5.98 -11.59 -3.57
CA GLY A 27 6.75 -12.39 -2.62
C GLY A 27 7.82 -11.60 -1.87
N GLU A 28 7.81 -10.28 -1.98
CA GLU A 28 8.76 -9.39 -1.32
C GLU A 28 8.25 -8.96 0.07
N ASN A 29 9.14 -8.36 0.86
CA ASN A 29 8.79 -7.71 2.12
C ASN A 29 9.72 -6.52 2.38
N PHE A 30 9.15 -5.42 2.85
CA PHE A 30 9.88 -4.19 3.19
C PHE A 30 9.23 -3.52 4.39
N GLU A 31 9.95 -2.61 5.05
CA GLU A 31 9.51 -2.01 6.34
C GLU A 31 8.12 -1.40 6.30
N ALA A 32 7.75 -0.76 5.17
CA ALA A 32 6.45 -0.15 5.03
C ALA A 32 5.29 -1.16 4.91
N PHE A 33 5.55 -2.43 4.61
CA PHE A 33 4.52 -3.47 4.52
C PHE A 33 4.22 -4.04 5.90
N MET A 34 3.06 -3.68 6.45
CA MET A 34 2.72 -3.93 7.85
C MET A 34 1.37 -4.63 8.03
N ALA A 35 1.26 -5.31 9.16
CA ALA A 35 0.11 -6.08 9.60
C ALA A 35 -0.29 -5.68 11.03
N LEU A 36 -1.59 -5.72 11.30
CA LEU A 36 -2.18 -5.63 12.63
C LEU A 36 -3.34 -6.62 12.67
N GLU A 37 -3.32 -7.52 13.65
CA GLU A 37 -4.45 -8.40 13.92
C GLU A 37 -5.61 -7.57 14.49
N LEU A 38 -6.82 -7.75 13.95
CA LEU A 38 -8.01 -7.02 14.42
C LEU A 38 -8.62 -7.61 15.69
N TYR A 39 -8.30 -8.87 15.98
CA TYR A 39 -8.58 -9.59 17.21
C TYR A 39 -7.45 -10.60 17.42
N GLU A 40 -7.26 -11.06 18.66
CA GLU A 40 -6.18 -11.99 19.01
C GLU A 40 -6.25 -13.28 18.17
N GLY A 41 -5.13 -13.66 17.55
CA GLY A 41 -5.02 -14.86 16.74
C GLY A 41 -5.66 -14.78 15.36
N ALA A 42 -6.12 -13.59 14.91
CA ALA A 42 -6.73 -13.43 13.59
C ALA A 42 -5.83 -13.85 12.42
N LEU A 43 -4.50 -13.85 12.60
CA LEU A 43 -3.53 -14.30 11.61
C LEU A 43 -2.84 -15.62 12.01
N GLU A 44 -3.30 -16.30 13.05
CA GLU A 44 -2.74 -17.59 13.43
C GLU A 44 -2.99 -18.63 12.33
N GLY A 45 -1.92 -19.32 11.91
CA GLY A 45 -1.97 -20.27 10.81
C GLY A 45 -2.08 -19.64 9.40
N ILE A 46 -2.15 -18.31 9.30
CA ILE A 46 -2.19 -17.60 8.01
C ILE A 46 -0.77 -17.20 7.61
N ALA A 47 -0.34 -17.63 6.42
CA ALA A 47 0.92 -17.27 5.81
C ALA A 47 0.77 -17.27 4.28
N GLY A 48 1.66 -16.58 3.57
CA GLY A 48 1.66 -16.56 2.11
C GLY A 48 1.72 -15.15 1.54
N LYS A 49 1.01 -14.92 0.43
CA LYS A 49 1.07 -13.67 -0.33
C LYS A 49 -0.21 -12.86 -0.16
N PHE A 50 -0.07 -11.57 0.14
CA PHE A 50 -1.16 -10.61 0.12
C PHE A 50 -1.38 -10.13 -1.31
N HIS A 51 -2.59 -10.35 -1.82
CA HIS A 51 -3.04 -9.84 -3.11
C HIS A 51 -4.14 -8.80 -2.87
N GLU A 52 -3.94 -7.59 -3.41
CA GLU A 52 -4.97 -6.57 -3.47
C GLU A 52 -6.06 -7.00 -4.45
N ASP A 53 -7.28 -6.50 -4.24
CA ASP A 53 -8.37 -6.73 -5.18
C ASP A 53 -8.01 -6.11 -6.55
N PRO A 54 -8.28 -6.77 -7.67
CA PRO A 54 -8.01 -6.24 -9.01
C PRO A 54 -8.60 -4.85 -9.27
N VAL A 55 -9.63 -4.42 -8.54
CA VAL A 55 -10.20 -3.06 -8.64
C VAL A 55 -9.18 -1.95 -8.33
N PHE A 56 -8.11 -2.25 -7.61
CA PHE A 56 -7.02 -1.31 -7.32
C PHE A 56 -5.96 -1.26 -8.42
N GLN A 57 -5.99 -2.19 -9.37
CA GLN A 57 -5.10 -2.16 -10.52
C GLN A 57 -5.62 -1.15 -11.55
N VAL A 58 -4.77 -0.19 -11.91
CA VAL A 58 -5.11 0.83 -12.89
C VAL A 58 -4.59 0.38 -14.25
N ASP A 59 -5.50 0.25 -15.23
CA ASP A 59 -5.10 0.04 -16.62
C ASP A 59 -4.48 1.34 -17.17
N PRO A 60 -3.21 1.32 -17.64
CA PRO A 60 -2.55 2.51 -18.16
C PRO A 60 -3.23 3.14 -19.38
N VAL A 61 -3.89 2.33 -20.21
CA VAL A 61 -4.63 2.78 -21.40
C VAL A 61 -5.91 3.48 -20.97
N GLU A 62 -6.67 2.90 -20.04
CA GLU A 62 -7.87 3.54 -19.50
C GLU A 62 -7.54 4.83 -18.76
N LEU A 63 -6.45 4.84 -17.97
CA LEU A 63 -5.95 6.03 -17.29
C LEU A 63 -5.61 7.14 -18.29
N ALA A 64 -4.83 6.83 -19.34
CA ALA A 64 -4.47 7.80 -20.37
C ALA A 64 -5.70 8.34 -21.10
N ALA A 65 -6.68 7.48 -21.41
CA ALA A 65 -7.94 7.89 -22.05
C ALA A 65 -8.81 8.76 -21.12
N PHE A 66 -8.77 8.51 -19.81
CA PHE A 66 -9.43 9.35 -18.81
C PHE A 66 -8.74 10.72 -18.68
N GLU A 67 -7.41 10.75 -18.58
CA GLU A 67 -6.63 11.99 -18.46
C GLU A 67 -6.77 12.90 -19.69
N ALA A 68 -6.85 12.32 -20.89
CA ALA A 68 -7.06 13.06 -22.14
C ALA A 68 -8.39 13.85 -22.20
N LYS A 69 -9.34 13.57 -21.32
CA LYS A 69 -10.61 14.32 -21.19
C LYS A 69 -10.46 15.65 -20.46
N PHE A 70 -9.34 15.85 -19.76
CA PHE A 70 -9.06 17.09 -19.04
C PHE A 70 -8.18 18.01 -19.91
N PRO A 71 -8.30 19.35 -19.78
CA PRO A 71 -7.31 20.26 -20.34
C PRO A 71 -5.91 19.92 -19.85
N TYR A 72 -4.90 20.18 -20.69
CA TYR A 72 -3.50 20.00 -20.31
C TYR A 72 -3.21 20.68 -18.96
N LYS A 73 -2.75 19.90 -17.98
CA LYS A 73 -2.35 20.42 -16.66
C LYS A 73 -0.85 20.69 -16.67
N GLU A 74 -0.48 21.94 -16.45
CA GLU A 74 0.91 22.30 -16.20
C GLU A 74 1.31 21.78 -14.80
N LYS A 75 2.49 21.18 -14.69
CA LYS A 75 3.01 20.70 -13.41
C LYS A 75 3.41 21.91 -12.56
N HIS A 76 2.55 22.30 -11.62
CA HIS A 76 2.86 23.38 -10.68
C HIS A 76 3.62 22.84 -9.46
N VAL A 77 4.66 23.56 -9.06
CA VAL A 77 5.29 23.43 -7.74
C VAL A 77 4.79 24.58 -6.90
N THR A 78 4.05 24.28 -5.83
CA THR A 78 3.57 25.26 -4.87
C THR A 78 4.45 25.25 -3.62
N ASP A 79 4.41 26.31 -2.81
CA ASP A 79 5.19 26.40 -1.56
C ASP A 79 4.88 25.29 -0.54
N THR A 80 3.78 24.56 -0.75
CA THR A 80 3.34 23.40 0.05
C THR A 80 3.96 22.07 -0.38
N GLN A 81 4.62 22.01 -1.53
CA GLN A 81 5.38 20.85 -1.96
C GLN A 81 6.82 21.03 -1.46
N LEU A 82 7.26 20.14 -0.57
CA LEU A 82 8.62 20.15 0.02
C LEU A 82 9.68 20.19 -1.09
N LYS A 83 10.65 21.11 -0.95
CA LYS A 83 11.91 21.10 -1.72
C LYS A 83 12.74 19.87 -1.39
#